data_AF-A0A1I5ND63-F1
#
_entry.id   AF-A0A1I5ND63-F1
#
_cell.length_a   1.000
_cell.length_b   1.000
_cell.length_c   1.000
_cell.angle_alpha   90.00
_cell.angle_beta   90.00
_cell.angle_gamma   90.00
#
_symmetry.space_group_name_H-M   'P 1'
#
loop_
_entity.id
_entity.type
_entity.pdbx_description
1 polymer ?
#
loop_
_entity_poly.entity_id
_entity_poly.type
_entity_poly.pdbx_seq_one_letter_code
_entity_poly.pdbx_strand_id
1 'polypeptide(L)'
;MSETKHERPGVYSSYDASTVVSAGQAPRAIGVAAKAAKGTVGQAVVLTGYTAGIAAFGEDSTPGMSTILKLLFANGASTVTAVRVADEGTKTDYEDAFAVLGTQNVQVLVCDSASETVQQSLRTSVEEASASRKERIAVVGGSGETVTELVAHAAALNSERMVLVGPDALDSAGDVLPGVFSAAAVAGVIAAGKDPAVPLNGAAVRGLNGLNVAYGDNDIDLLVRGGVTPLESVTGVISPVRGITTRTTSGGAADTTWRELTTILIVDDIIPAVRSALRSKFTRSKNTVQSRSAIRSQVIIELEKKMAAEIIDSYGEVTVTADADDPTVCLVEFSFAVAHGLNQIYLTVHITV
;
A
#
# COMPACT_ATOMS: atom_id res chain seq x y z
N MET A 1 -42.26 14.23 -8.57
CA MET A 1 -43.48 15.06 -8.64
C MET A 1 -43.18 16.25 -9.53
N SER A 2 -44.10 16.54 -10.45
CA SER A 2 -44.13 17.56 -11.51
C SER A 2 -43.18 18.76 -11.41
N GLU A 3 -42.23 18.88 -12.34
CA GLU A 3 -41.49 20.13 -12.57
C GLU A 3 -42.21 21.02 -13.59
N THR A 4 -42.62 22.20 -13.14
CA THR A 4 -43.08 23.32 -13.98
C THR A 4 -41.89 23.96 -14.71
N LYS A 5 -41.82 23.83 -16.05
CA LYS A 5 -40.87 24.53 -16.92
C LYS A 5 -41.16 26.04 -16.96
N HIS A 6 -40.14 26.87 -16.73
CA HIS A 6 -40.18 28.32 -16.97
C HIS A 6 -39.32 28.70 -18.18
N GLU A 7 -39.91 29.45 -19.13
CA GLU A 7 -39.30 29.87 -20.40
C GLU A 7 -38.89 31.36 -20.41
N ARG A 8 -37.97 31.78 -19.52
CA ARG A 8 -37.38 33.13 -19.58
C ARG A 8 -35.84 33.10 -19.44
N PRO A 9 -35.08 33.92 -20.20
CA PRO A 9 -33.63 34.01 -20.04
C PRO A 9 -33.23 34.69 -18.72
N GLY A 10 -32.45 33.98 -17.90
CA GLY A 10 -31.90 34.44 -16.61
C GLY A 10 -31.09 33.32 -15.93
N VAL A 11 -30.15 33.68 -15.05
CA VAL A 11 -29.38 32.70 -14.26
C VAL A 11 -30.18 32.31 -13.03
N TYR A 12 -30.57 31.03 -12.96
CA TYR A 12 -31.24 30.44 -11.82
C TYR A 12 -30.28 29.46 -11.13
N SER A 13 -30.04 29.65 -9.84
CA SER A 13 -29.31 28.69 -8.99
C SER A 13 -30.29 28.01 -8.05
N SER A 14 -30.37 26.68 -8.15
CA SER A 14 -30.99 25.82 -7.14
C SER A 14 -29.88 25.14 -6.35
N TYR A 15 -29.87 25.33 -5.04
CA TYR A 15 -29.01 24.57 -4.14
C TYR A 15 -29.72 23.27 -3.78
N ASP A 16 -29.28 22.17 -4.38
CA ASP A 16 -29.50 20.85 -3.79
C ASP A 16 -28.23 20.51 -3.02
N ALA A 17 -28.30 20.60 -1.68
CA ALA A 17 -27.24 20.10 -0.83
C ALA A 17 -27.36 18.58 -0.80
N SER A 18 -26.93 17.92 -1.88
CA SER A 18 -26.62 16.50 -1.81
C SER A 18 -25.39 16.38 -0.92
N THR A 19 -25.59 16.13 0.37
CA THR A 19 -24.61 15.43 1.17
C THR A 19 -24.49 14.04 0.56
N VAL A 20 -23.65 13.92 -0.47
CA VAL A 20 -22.97 12.67 -0.72
C VAL A 20 -22.10 12.49 0.52
N VAL A 21 -22.68 11.80 1.51
CA VAL A 21 -21.89 11.07 2.48
C VAL A 21 -21.13 10.05 1.63
N SER A 22 -19.96 10.42 1.12
CA SER A 22 -19.03 9.41 0.65
C SER A 22 -18.71 8.61 1.90
N ALA A 23 -19.32 7.43 2.05
CA ALA A 23 -18.69 6.38 2.82
C ALA A 23 -17.23 6.37 2.34
N GLY A 24 -16.30 6.80 3.21
CA GLY A 24 -14.97 7.20 2.79
C GLY A 24 -14.34 6.06 2.01
N GLN A 25 -14.28 6.19 0.68
CA GLN A 25 -13.68 5.16 -0.15
C GLN A 25 -12.18 5.19 0.18
N ALA A 26 -11.68 4.10 0.76
CA ALA A 26 -10.25 3.88 0.84
C ALA A 26 -9.65 4.10 -0.56
N PRO A 27 -8.59 4.92 -0.67
CA PRO A 27 -8.06 5.35 -1.96
C PRO A 27 -7.40 4.22 -2.74
N ARG A 28 -6.95 3.16 -2.05
CA ARG A 28 -6.23 2.04 -2.65
C ARG A 28 -7.10 0.79 -2.65
N ALA A 29 -7.17 0.12 -3.80
CA ALA A 29 -7.78 -1.20 -3.93
C ALA A 29 -6.76 -2.29 -3.57
N ILE A 30 -7.25 -3.37 -2.98
CA ILE A 30 -6.43 -4.46 -2.47
C ILE A 30 -6.58 -5.70 -3.36
N GLY A 31 -5.49 -6.38 -3.69
CA GLY A 31 -5.48 -7.69 -4.33
C GLY A 31 -5.25 -8.80 -3.28
N VAL A 32 -6.05 -9.86 -3.32
CA VAL A 32 -5.89 -11.02 -2.41
C VAL A 32 -5.73 -12.28 -3.24
N ALA A 33 -4.66 -13.03 -2.99
CA ALA A 33 -4.51 -14.40 -3.47
C ALA A 33 -4.56 -15.34 -2.28
N ALA A 34 -5.63 -16.12 -2.12
CA ALA A 34 -5.74 -17.03 -0.99
C ALA A 34 -6.54 -18.29 -1.30
N LYS A 35 -6.32 -19.34 -0.51
CA LYS A 35 -7.19 -20.52 -0.52
C LYS A 35 -8.57 -20.16 0.04
N ALA A 36 -9.60 -20.82 -0.46
CA ALA A 36 -10.99 -20.54 -0.11
C ALA A 36 -11.82 -21.82 -0.10
N ALA A 37 -12.89 -21.84 0.70
CA ALA A 37 -13.79 -22.98 0.81
C ALA A 37 -14.58 -23.29 -0.49
N LYS A 38 -14.80 -22.28 -1.35
CA LYS A 38 -15.45 -22.43 -2.67
C LYS A 38 -15.03 -21.30 -3.63
N GLY A 39 -15.60 -21.33 -4.83
CA GLY A 39 -15.35 -20.34 -5.90
C GLY A 39 -14.46 -20.89 -7.00
N THR A 40 -14.39 -20.22 -8.15
CA THR A 40 -13.55 -20.67 -9.27
C THR A 40 -12.09 -20.29 -9.01
N VAL A 41 -11.18 -21.27 -9.07
CA VAL A 41 -9.72 -21.03 -8.98
C VAL A 41 -9.28 -20.12 -10.13
N GLY A 42 -8.37 -19.19 -9.85
CA GLY A 42 -7.79 -18.29 -10.86
C GLY A 42 -8.74 -17.23 -11.42
N GLN A 43 -9.96 -17.11 -10.90
CA GLN A 43 -10.90 -16.07 -11.31
C GLN A 43 -10.82 -14.86 -10.36
N ALA A 44 -10.60 -13.67 -10.92
CA ALA A 44 -10.71 -12.42 -10.18
C ALA A 44 -12.17 -12.08 -9.85
N VAL A 45 -12.44 -11.80 -8.58
CA VAL A 45 -13.75 -11.37 -8.06
C VAL A 45 -13.58 -10.04 -7.32
N VAL A 46 -14.28 -9.00 -7.77
CA VAL A 46 -14.28 -7.69 -7.12
C VAL A 46 -15.34 -7.66 -6.02
N LEU A 47 -14.93 -7.27 -4.82
CA LEU A 47 -15.71 -7.27 -3.60
C LEU A 47 -15.69 -5.88 -2.96
N THR A 48 -16.85 -5.43 -2.50
CA THR A 48 -17.00 -4.15 -1.77
C THR A 48 -17.47 -4.36 -0.33
N GLY A 49 -17.39 -5.59 0.17
CA GLY A 49 -17.73 -5.93 1.56
C GLY A 49 -17.58 -7.41 1.89
N TYR A 50 -17.45 -7.70 3.18
CA TYR A 50 -17.21 -9.05 3.70
C TYR A 50 -18.32 -10.05 3.36
N THR A 51 -19.59 -9.66 3.47
CA THR A 51 -20.73 -10.54 3.15
C THR A 51 -20.72 -11.02 1.70
N ALA A 52 -20.33 -10.15 0.75
CA ALA A 52 -20.16 -10.54 -0.65
C ALA A 52 -18.98 -11.52 -0.82
N GLY A 53 -17.92 -11.33 -0.02
CA GLY A 53 -16.79 -12.27 0.06
C GLY A 53 -17.21 -13.66 0.49
N ILE A 54 -17.98 -13.79 1.58
CA ILE A 54 -18.53 -15.07 2.04
C ILE A 54 -19.43 -15.71 0.98
N ALA A 55 -20.27 -14.92 0.31
CA ALA A 55 -21.12 -15.43 -0.76
C ALA A 55 -20.30 -16.02 -1.92
N ALA A 56 -19.17 -15.40 -2.27
CA ALA A 56 -18.30 -15.84 -3.37
C ALA A 56 -17.38 -17.02 -2.98
N PHE A 57 -16.73 -16.95 -1.82
CA PHE A 57 -15.61 -17.80 -1.44
C PHE A 57 -15.91 -18.78 -0.29
N GLY A 58 -17.07 -18.64 0.36
CA GLY A 58 -17.44 -19.45 1.53
C GLY A 58 -16.78 -18.94 2.81
N GLU A 59 -17.14 -19.58 3.92
CA GLU A 59 -16.52 -19.34 5.23
C GLU A 59 -15.42 -20.39 5.46
N ASP A 60 -14.29 -19.94 5.96
CA ASP A 60 -13.11 -20.77 6.15
C ASP A 60 -13.29 -21.73 7.33
N SER A 61 -13.02 -23.01 7.13
CA SER A 61 -12.76 -23.97 8.23
C SER A 61 -11.32 -23.89 8.74
N THR A 62 -10.41 -23.42 7.89
CA THR A 62 -9.00 -23.14 8.20
C THR A 62 -8.71 -21.75 7.65
N PRO A 63 -8.16 -20.82 8.46
CA PRO A 63 -7.98 -19.43 8.05
C PRO A 63 -7.37 -19.29 6.65
N GLY A 64 -8.04 -18.51 5.80
CA GLY A 64 -7.64 -18.27 4.42
C GLY A 64 -8.34 -17.01 3.89
N MET A 65 -9.01 -17.13 2.73
CA MET A 65 -9.65 -16.02 2.03
C MET A 65 -10.68 -15.27 2.88
N SER A 66 -11.62 -15.95 3.53
CA SER A 66 -12.67 -15.28 4.30
C SER A 66 -12.10 -14.54 5.51
N THR A 67 -11.11 -15.12 6.19
CA THR A 67 -10.42 -14.48 7.32
C THR A 67 -9.67 -13.23 6.86
N ILE A 68 -8.94 -13.30 5.73
CA ILE A 68 -8.27 -12.13 5.14
C ILE A 68 -9.29 -11.04 4.81
N LEU A 69 -10.39 -11.38 4.12
CA LEU A 69 -11.41 -10.41 3.76
C LEU A 69 -12.03 -9.72 4.98
N LYS A 70 -12.31 -10.48 6.05
CA LYS A 70 -12.81 -9.93 7.31
C LYS A 70 -11.85 -8.88 7.87
N LEU A 71 -10.56 -9.17 7.90
CA LEU A 71 -9.52 -8.29 8.43
C LEU A 71 -9.34 -7.03 7.57
N LEU A 72 -9.32 -7.18 6.24
CA LEU A 72 -9.19 -6.05 5.32
C LEU A 72 -10.36 -5.05 5.48
N PHE A 73 -11.60 -5.55 5.46
CA PHE A 73 -12.78 -4.70 5.57
C PHE A 73 -12.92 -4.08 6.98
N ALA A 74 -12.53 -4.80 8.04
CA ALA A 74 -12.51 -4.25 9.40
C ALA A 74 -11.52 -3.07 9.57
N ASN A 75 -10.47 -3.06 8.75
CA ASN A 75 -9.43 -2.02 8.73
C ASN A 75 -9.63 -0.96 7.64
N GLY A 76 -10.83 -0.92 7.03
CA GLY A 76 -11.24 0.20 6.17
C GLY A 76 -11.02 -0.02 4.68
N ALA A 77 -10.64 -1.22 4.22
CA ALA A 77 -10.63 -1.52 2.79
C ALA A 77 -12.01 -1.23 2.15
N SER A 78 -12.03 -0.57 0.99
CA SER A 78 -13.26 -0.24 0.27
C SER A 78 -13.54 -1.20 -0.88
N THR A 79 -12.48 -1.63 -1.58
CA THR A 79 -12.54 -2.50 -2.75
C THR A 79 -11.43 -3.54 -2.65
N VAL A 80 -11.80 -4.82 -2.76
CA VAL A 80 -10.87 -5.94 -2.77
C VAL A 80 -11.11 -6.77 -4.03
N THR A 81 -10.04 -7.03 -4.79
CA THR A 81 -10.07 -8.01 -5.88
C THR A 81 -9.42 -9.30 -5.39
N ALA A 82 -10.24 -10.32 -5.17
CA ALA A 82 -9.81 -11.61 -4.64
C ALA A 82 -9.70 -12.65 -5.76
N VAL A 83 -8.64 -13.46 -5.73
CA VAL A 83 -8.41 -14.60 -6.60
C VAL A 83 -8.22 -15.84 -5.73
N ARG A 84 -9.06 -16.85 -5.94
CA ARG A 84 -8.91 -18.14 -5.25
C ARG A 84 -7.68 -18.88 -5.80
N VAL A 85 -6.78 -19.24 -4.89
CA VAL A 85 -5.63 -20.13 -5.12
C VAL A 85 -6.12 -21.58 -5.10
N ALA A 86 -5.49 -22.46 -5.88
CA ALA A 86 -5.85 -23.88 -5.88
C ALA A 86 -5.62 -24.52 -4.49
N ASP A 87 -6.36 -25.58 -4.19
CA ASP A 87 -6.40 -26.18 -2.85
C ASP A 87 -5.05 -26.79 -2.42
N GLU A 88 -4.22 -27.23 -3.38
CA GLU A 88 -2.86 -27.72 -3.12
C GLU A 88 -1.96 -26.61 -2.54
N GLY A 89 -2.20 -25.35 -2.92
CA GLY A 89 -1.46 -24.20 -2.39
C GLY A 89 0.03 -24.25 -2.69
N THR A 90 0.42 -24.81 -3.84
CA THR A 90 1.81 -24.85 -4.29
C THR A 90 2.29 -23.46 -4.68
N LYS A 91 3.61 -23.28 -4.79
CA LYS A 91 4.19 -22.03 -5.28
C LYS A 91 3.60 -21.59 -6.62
N THR A 92 3.42 -22.53 -7.55
CA THR A 92 2.84 -22.27 -8.88
C THR A 92 1.39 -21.80 -8.79
N ASP A 93 0.58 -22.37 -7.88
CA ASP A 93 -0.81 -21.93 -7.71
C ASP A 93 -0.91 -20.46 -7.27
N TYR A 94 0.04 -20.01 -6.43
CA TYR A 94 0.12 -18.60 -6.06
C TYR A 94 0.64 -17.73 -7.20
N GLU A 95 1.66 -18.19 -7.95
CA GLU A 95 2.18 -17.47 -9.13
C GLU A 95 1.07 -17.22 -10.16
N ASP A 96 0.21 -18.21 -10.42
CA ASP A 96 -0.94 -18.07 -11.31
C ASP A 96 -1.95 -17.04 -10.78
N ALA A 97 -2.24 -17.05 -9.47
CA ALA A 97 -3.11 -16.06 -8.86
C ALA A 97 -2.50 -14.64 -8.91
N PHE A 98 -1.20 -14.50 -8.69
CA PHE A 98 -0.48 -13.23 -8.82
C PHE A 98 -0.49 -12.71 -10.25
N ALA A 99 -0.36 -13.58 -11.26
CA ALA A 99 -0.46 -13.20 -12.67
C ALA A 99 -1.85 -12.63 -12.99
N VAL A 100 -2.92 -13.24 -12.47
CA VAL A 100 -4.29 -12.71 -12.60
C VAL A 100 -4.40 -11.33 -11.94
N LEU A 101 -3.95 -11.18 -10.70
CA LEU A 101 -3.92 -9.89 -10.00
C LEU A 101 -3.03 -8.84 -10.69
N GLY A 102 -2.00 -9.25 -11.42
CA GLY A 102 -1.14 -8.40 -12.24
C GLY A 102 -1.91 -7.58 -13.28
N THR A 103 -3.00 -8.16 -13.79
CA THR A 103 -3.89 -7.51 -14.77
C THR A 103 -4.87 -6.51 -14.14
N GLN A 104 -5.12 -6.63 -12.83
CA GLN A 104 -6.13 -5.85 -12.10
C GLN A 104 -5.57 -4.48 -11.66
N ASN A 105 -6.49 -3.57 -11.30
CA ASN A 105 -6.15 -2.25 -10.76
C ASN A 105 -6.12 -2.30 -9.22
N VAL A 106 -5.05 -2.86 -8.68
CA VAL A 106 -4.81 -3.01 -7.23
C VAL A 106 -3.46 -2.41 -6.86
N GLN A 107 -3.38 -1.78 -5.68
CA GLN A 107 -2.18 -1.08 -5.21
C GLN A 107 -1.54 -1.74 -3.99
N VAL A 108 -2.28 -2.58 -3.26
CA VAL A 108 -1.76 -3.36 -2.12
C VAL A 108 -2.10 -4.83 -2.34
N LEU A 109 -1.13 -5.73 -2.24
CA LEU A 109 -1.33 -7.17 -2.40
C LEU A 109 -1.08 -7.90 -1.07
N VAL A 110 -1.87 -8.95 -0.83
CA VAL A 110 -1.70 -9.89 0.29
C VAL A 110 -1.95 -11.32 -0.17
N CYS A 111 -1.36 -12.29 0.53
CA CYS A 111 -1.65 -13.72 0.35
C CYS A 111 -1.69 -14.46 1.69
N ASP A 112 -2.28 -15.66 1.73
CA ASP A 112 -2.37 -16.52 2.93
C ASP A 112 -1.16 -17.46 3.08
N SER A 113 -0.11 -17.32 2.26
CA SER A 113 1.10 -18.14 2.35
C SER A 113 2.20 -17.46 3.18
N ALA A 114 2.63 -18.14 4.25
CA ALA A 114 3.81 -17.78 5.04
C ALA A 114 5.13 -18.26 4.41
N SER A 115 5.09 -18.94 3.25
CA SER A 115 6.31 -19.46 2.61
C SER A 115 7.14 -18.32 2.00
N GLU A 116 8.39 -18.19 2.44
CA GLU A 116 9.35 -17.23 1.88
C GLU A 116 9.43 -17.31 0.34
N THR A 117 9.45 -18.52 -0.23
CA THR A 117 9.55 -18.69 -1.69
C THR A 117 8.30 -18.20 -2.44
N VAL A 118 7.11 -18.29 -1.84
CA VAL A 118 5.89 -17.71 -2.40
C VAL A 118 5.92 -16.20 -2.29
N GLN A 119 6.39 -15.67 -1.17
CA GLN A 119 6.52 -14.23 -0.93
C GLN A 119 7.60 -13.59 -1.83
N GLN A 120 8.65 -14.33 -2.20
CA GLN A 120 9.62 -13.92 -3.23
C GLN A 120 8.98 -13.85 -4.63
N SER A 121 8.07 -14.77 -4.98
CA SER A 121 7.31 -14.65 -6.24
C SER A 121 6.33 -13.47 -6.20
N LEU A 122 5.71 -13.19 -5.05
CA LEU A 122 4.88 -12.00 -4.86
C LEU A 122 5.71 -10.71 -5.03
N ARG A 123 6.92 -10.67 -4.45
CA ARG A 123 7.89 -9.57 -4.67
C ARG A 123 8.14 -9.33 -6.14
N THR A 124 8.49 -10.38 -6.89
CA THR A 124 8.71 -10.27 -8.34
C THR A 124 7.48 -9.72 -9.05
N SER A 125 6.28 -10.20 -8.71
CA SER A 125 5.03 -9.69 -9.29
C SER A 125 4.79 -8.20 -9.03
N VAL A 126 5.03 -7.71 -7.80
CA VAL A 126 4.83 -6.29 -7.48
C VAL A 126 5.90 -5.39 -8.11
N GLU A 127 7.13 -5.86 -8.26
CA GLU A 127 8.22 -5.16 -8.94
C GLU A 127 7.97 -5.05 -10.44
N GLU A 128 7.64 -6.15 -11.12
CA GLU A 128 7.33 -6.17 -12.56
C GLU A 128 6.14 -5.29 -12.91
N ALA A 129 5.11 -5.32 -12.06
CA ALA A 129 3.96 -4.47 -12.24
C ALA A 129 4.27 -2.98 -12.05
N SER A 130 5.08 -2.64 -11.05
CA SER A 130 5.51 -1.26 -10.79
C SER A 130 6.37 -0.74 -11.94
N ALA A 131 7.29 -1.57 -12.47
CA ALA A 131 8.04 -1.28 -13.69
C ALA A 131 7.11 -1.07 -14.91
N SER A 132 5.94 -1.74 -14.90
CA SER A 132 4.88 -1.60 -15.90
C SER A 132 3.87 -0.49 -15.58
N ARG A 133 4.23 0.50 -14.75
CA ARG A 133 3.41 1.68 -14.42
C ARG A 133 2.12 1.33 -13.66
N LYS A 134 2.16 0.24 -12.91
CA LYS A 134 1.12 -0.18 -11.97
C LYS A 134 1.72 -0.31 -10.58
N GLU A 135 2.04 0.86 -10.04
CA GLU A 135 2.63 1.06 -8.72
C GLU A 135 1.84 0.32 -7.65
N ARG A 136 2.50 -0.59 -6.96
CA ARG A 136 1.90 -1.43 -5.92
C ARG A 136 2.93 -1.89 -4.90
N ILE A 137 2.46 -2.29 -3.73
CA ILE A 137 3.25 -2.95 -2.69
C ILE A 137 2.59 -4.27 -2.28
N ALA A 138 3.31 -5.11 -1.56
CA ALA A 138 2.76 -6.29 -0.91
C ALA A 138 3.05 -6.27 0.59
N VAL A 139 2.09 -6.76 1.37
CA VAL A 139 2.19 -6.92 2.82
C VAL A 139 2.08 -8.40 3.14
N VAL A 140 3.08 -8.93 3.83
CA VAL A 140 3.26 -10.35 4.10
C VAL A 140 3.62 -10.58 5.56
N GLY A 141 3.54 -11.83 6.01
CA GLY A 141 3.91 -12.22 7.37
C GLY A 141 4.40 -13.66 7.42
N GLY A 142 5.17 -13.97 8.45
CA GLY A 142 5.70 -15.31 8.70
C GLY A 142 4.71 -16.28 9.33
N SER A 143 5.23 -17.38 9.86
CA SER A 143 4.49 -18.31 10.70
C SER A 143 5.42 -18.94 11.73
N GLY A 144 5.26 -18.59 13.00
CA GLY A 144 6.07 -19.12 14.10
C GLY A 144 7.53 -18.66 14.10
N GLU A 145 7.84 -17.59 13.36
CA GLU A 145 9.22 -17.08 13.22
C GLU A 145 9.65 -16.28 14.45
N THR A 146 10.87 -16.54 14.91
CA THR A 146 11.57 -15.73 15.91
C THR A 146 12.00 -14.38 15.32
N VAL A 147 12.45 -13.45 16.17
CA VAL A 147 13.00 -12.14 15.73
C VAL A 147 14.11 -12.33 14.67
N THR A 148 15.05 -13.23 14.91
CA THR A 148 16.17 -13.50 13.99
C THR A 148 15.68 -14.08 12.66
N GLU A 149 14.69 -14.96 12.69
CA GLU A 149 14.12 -15.57 11.49
C GLU A 149 13.33 -14.54 10.67
N LEU A 150 12.54 -13.68 11.31
CA LEU A 150 11.86 -12.56 10.64
C LEU A 150 12.86 -11.61 9.96
N VAL A 151 13.99 -11.30 10.62
CA VAL A 151 15.05 -10.47 10.02
C VAL A 151 15.70 -11.17 8.82
N ALA A 152 15.96 -12.48 8.91
CA ALA A 152 16.48 -13.25 7.78
C ALA A 152 15.48 -13.30 6.61
N HIS A 153 14.20 -13.48 6.91
CA HIS A 153 13.11 -13.49 5.94
C HIS A 153 12.98 -12.12 5.24
N ALA A 154 12.99 -11.01 6.00
CA ALA A 154 13.03 -9.67 5.43
C ALA A 154 14.26 -9.46 4.53
N ALA A 155 15.44 -9.95 4.93
CA ALA A 155 16.64 -9.88 4.11
C ALA A 155 16.53 -10.72 2.82
N ALA A 156 15.79 -11.84 2.83
CA ALA A 156 15.53 -12.63 1.62
C ALA A 156 14.58 -11.92 0.64
N LEU A 157 13.65 -11.10 1.17
CA LEU A 157 12.75 -10.28 0.37
C LEU A 157 13.44 -9.00 -0.15
N ASN A 158 14.14 -8.25 0.70
CA ASN A 158 14.95 -7.05 0.38
C ASN A 158 14.41 -6.13 -0.73
N SER A 159 13.16 -5.69 -0.58
CA SER A 159 12.48 -4.83 -1.56
C SER A 159 11.70 -3.72 -0.88
N GLU A 160 11.78 -2.51 -1.43
CA GLU A 160 10.98 -1.36 -0.99
C GLU A 160 9.48 -1.58 -1.26
N ARG A 161 9.15 -2.55 -2.11
CA ARG A 161 7.79 -2.92 -2.48
C ARG A 161 7.19 -3.98 -1.54
N MET A 162 7.95 -4.48 -0.57
CA MET A 162 7.54 -5.54 0.34
C MET A 162 7.55 -5.04 1.79
N VAL A 163 6.50 -5.37 2.54
CA VAL A 163 6.36 -5.12 3.98
C VAL A 163 6.18 -6.46 4.67
N LEU A 164 7.15 -6.88 5.48
CA LEU A 164 7.02 -8.07 6.34
C LEU A 164 6.54 -7.63 7.73
N VAL A 165 5.44 -8.19 8.20
CA VAL A 165 4.82 -7.89 9.49
C VAL A 165 5.05 -9.03 10.46
N GLY A 166 5.42 -8.70 11.70
CA GLY A 166 5.50 -9.64 12.81
C GLY A 166 5.02 -9.01 14.13
N PRO A 167 4.66 -9.80 15.15
CA PRO A 167 4.69 -11.26 15.17
C PRO A 167 3.40 -11.86 14.58
N ASP A 168 3.20 -13.17 14.81
CA ASP A 168 1.91 -13.83 14.60
C ASP A 168 0.82 -13.22 15.49
N ALA A 169 -0.43 -13.33 15.04
CA ALA A 169 -1.59 -12.88 15.79
C ALA A 169 -2.18 -14.01 16.64
N LEU A 170 -3.19 -13.65 17.44
CA LEU A 170 -4.09 -14.58 18.11
C LEU A 170 -5.50 -14.45 17.52
N ASP A 171 -6.14 -15.59 17.27
CA ASP A 171 -7.54 -15.65 16.88
C ASP A 171 -8.48 -15.48 18.09
N SER A 172 -9.80 -15.63 17.88
CA SER A 172 -10.79 -15.44 18.96
C SER A 172 -10.79 -16.54 20.01
N ALA A 173 -10.22 -17.71 19.70
CA ALA A 173 -10.03 -18.81 20.65
C ALA A 173 -8.72 -18.66 21.45
N GLY A 174 -7.83 -17.75 21.02
CA GLY A 174 -6.49 -17.56 21.58
C GLY A 174 -5.45 -18.46 20.92
N ASP A 175 -5.79 -19.13 19.83
CA ASP A 175 -4.86 -19.94 19.05
C ASP A 175 -3.99 -19.05 18.16
N VAL A 176 -2.76 -19.50 17.90
CA VAL A 176 -1.80 -18.77 17.08
C VAL A 176 -2.27 -18.74 15.63
N LEU A 177 -2.38 -17.53 15.10
CA LEU A 177 -2.74 -17.24 13.72
C LEU A 177 -1.50 -16.72 13.00
N PRO A 178 -1.05 -17.34 11.89
CA PRO A 178 0.16 -16.93 11.19
C PRO A 178 0.19 -15.42 10.85
N GLY A 179 1.38 -14.83 10.84
CA GLY A 179 1.61 -13.41 10.59
C GLY A 179 1.01 -12.87 9.27
N VAL A 180 0.70 -13.72 8.29
CA VAL A 180 -0.03 -13.33 7.06
C VAL A 180 -1.40 -12.69 7.36
N PHE A 181 -2.03 -13.04 8.48
CA PHE A 181 -3.30 -12.43 8.90
C PHE A 181 -3.08 -11.09 9.61
N SER A 182 -1.99 -10.95 10.39
CA SER A 182 -1.51 -9.64 10.84
C SER A 182 -1.24 -8.71 9.65
N ALA A 183 -0.57 -9.25 8.62
CA ALA A 183 -0.28 -8.55 7.37
C ALA A 183 -1.55 -8.12 6.62
N ALA A 184 -2.58 -8.98 6.55
CA ALA A 184 -3.87 -8.61 5.99
C ALA A 184 -4.52 -7.44 6.74
N ALA A 185 -4.50 -7.46 8.08
CA ALA A 185 -5.07 -6.38 8.87
C ALA A 185 -4.31 -5.05 8.64
N VAL A 186 -2.97 -5.10 8.62
CA VAL A 186 -2.10 -3.95 8.31
C VAL A 186 -2.32 -3.43 6.88
N ALA A 187 -2.47 -4.31 5.89
CA ALA A 187 -2.76 -3.94 4.51
C ALA A 187 -4.07 -3.15 4.39
N GLY A 188 -5.10 -3.51 5.18
CA GLY A 188 -6.33 -2.73 5.26
C GLY A 188 -6.10 -1.30 5.74
N VAL A 189 -5.28 -1.11 6.78
CA VAL A 189 -4.91 0.21 7.31
C VAL A 189 -4.15 1.04 6.27
N ILE A 190 -3.14 0.46 5.62
CA ILE A 190 -2.38 1.12 4.53
C ILE A 190 -3.31 1.52 3.39
N ALA A 191 -4.22 0.64 3.00
CA ALA A 191 -5.14 0.92 1.91
C ALA A 191 -6.13 2.05 2.23
N ALA A 192 -6.55 2.16 3.50
CA ALA A 192 -7.44 3.21 3.98
C ALA A 192 -6.75 4.58 4.15
N GLY A 193 -5.42 4.61 4.31
CA GLY A 193 -4.64 5.84 4.48
C GLY A 193 -4.73 6.77 3.27
N LYS A 194 -5.27 7.98 3.45
CA LYS A 194 -5.44 8.97 2.36
C LYS A 194 -4.16 9.71 2.01
N ASP A 195 -3.44 10.12 3.04
CA ASP A 195 -2.18 10.81 2.91
C ASP A 195 -1.03 9.78 2.91
N PRO A 196 -0.22 9.69 1.83
CA PRO A 196 0.90 8.75 1.77
C PRO A 196 2.05 9.10 2.71
N ALA A 197 2.14 10.33 3.21
CA ALA A 197 3.23 10.78 4.08
C ALA A 197 2.95 10.55 5.58
N VAL A 198 1.69 10.28 5.95
CA VAL A 198 1.34 9.95 7.33
C VAL A 198 1.95 8.58 7.70
N PRO A 199 2.80 8.51 8.75
CA PRO A 199 3.41 7.26 9.16
C PRO A 199 2.37 6.28 9.68
N LEU A 200 2.66 4.99 9.54
CA LEU A 200 1.79 3.91 9.99
C LEU A 200 1.81 3.71 11.52
N ASN A 201 2.77 4.34 12.20
CA ASN A 201 3.05 4.15 13.61
C ASN A 201 1.82 4.45 14.47
N GLY A 202 1.46 3.53 15.37
CA GLY A 202 0.32 3.70 16.26
C GLY A 202 -1.05 3.61 15.57
N ALA A 203 -1.11 3.35 14.27
CA ALA A 203 -2.38 3.18 13.57
C ALA A 203 -3.07 1.89 14.07
N ALA A 204 -4.28 2.04 14.63
CA ALA A 204 -5.00 0.92 15.23
C ALA A 204 -5.38 -0.14 14.19
N VAL A 205 -4.98 -1.38 14.48
CA VAL A 205 -5.29 -2.58 13.72
C VAL A 205 -6.44 -3.32 14.40
N ARG A 206 -7.49 -3.63 13.63
CA ARG A 206 -8.74 -4.23 14.11
C ARG A 206 -8.90 -5.66 13.61
N GLY A 207 -9.70 -6.44 14.33
CA GLY A 207 -10.11 -7.79 13.95
C GLY A 207 -9.16 -8.91 14.37
N LEU A 208 -8.02 -8.56 14.99
CA LEU A 208 -7.13 -9.48 15.71
C LEU A 208 -7.47 -9.43 17.20
N ASN A 209 -7.26 -10.53 17.94
CA ASN A 209 -7.57 -10.60 19.38
C ASN A 209 -6.33 -10.48 20.27
N GLY A 210 -5.14 -10.49 19.67
CA GLY A 210 -3.88 -10.35 20.38
C GLY A 210 -2.71 -10.61 19.44
N LEU A 211 -1.51 -10.50 20.01
CA LEU A 211 -0.25 -10.91 19.41
C LEU A 211 0.30 -12.07 20.23
N ASN A 212 0.90 -13.07 19.58
CA ASN A 212 1.43 -14.23 20.30
C ASN A 212 2.71 -13.91 21.10
N VAL A 213 3.41 -12.83 20.73
CA VAL A 213 4.63 -12.35 21.37
C VAL A 213 4.50 -10.84 21.66
N ALA A 214 4.94 -10.42 22.84
CA ALA A 214 5.16 -9.02 23.16
C ALA A 214 6.66 -8.74 23.07
N TYR A 215 7.08 -8.01 22.04
CA TYR A 215 8.49 -7.67 21.83
C TYR A 215 8.97 -6.63 22.86
N GLY A 216 10.20 -6.82 23.35
CA GLY A 216 10.89 -5.78 24.12
C GLY A 216 11.60 -4.77 23.21
N ASP A 217 12.10 -3.67 23.78
CA ASP A 217 12.76 -2.59 23.03
C ASP A 217 13.91 -3.08 22.12
N ASN A 218 14.72 -4.02 22.61
CA ASN A 218 15.82 -4.58 21.82
C ASN A 218 15.32 -5.38 20.61
N ASP A 219 14.23 -6.14 20.77
CA ASP A 219 13.64 -6.92 19.69
C ASP A 219 13.04 -5.98 18.64
N ILE A 220 12.33 -4.94 19.09
CA ILE A 220 11.79 -3.89 18.23
C ILE A 220 12.91 -3.22 17.43
N ASP A 221 14.02 -2.84 18.08
CA ASP A 221 15.17 -2.24 17.41
C ASP A 221 15.79 -3.17 16.36
N LEU A 222 15.90 -4.47 16.66
CA LEU A 222 16.40 -5.47 15.72
C LEU A 222 15.48 -5.66 14.52
N LEU A 223 14.17 -5.79 14.76
CA LEU A 223 13.15 -5.91 13.71
C LEU A 223 13.14 -4.67 12.81
N VAL A 224 13.17 -3.47 13.41
CA VAL A 224 13.16 -2.21 12.67
C VAL A 224 14.42 -2.05 11.81
N ARG A 225 15.59 -2.42 12.33
CA ARG A 225 16.85 -2.37 11.56
C ARG A 225 16.92 -3.46 10.49
N GLY A 226 16.28 -4.60 10.75
CA GLY A 226 16.24 -5.77 9.87
C GLY A 226 15.18 -5.73 8.77
N GLY A 227 14.36 -4.69 8.67
CA GLY A 227 13.36 -4.57 7.60
C GLY A 227 12.00 -5.21 7.92
N VAL A 228 11.68 -5.42 9.19
CA VAL A 228 10.39 -5.99 9.66
C VAL A 228 9.55 -4.91 10.34
N THR A 229 8.30 -4.73 9.89
CA THR A 229 7.30 -3.89 10.57
C THR A 229 6.82 -4.60 11.84
N PRO A 230 7.25 -4.17 13.04
CA PRO A 230 6.84 -4.80 14.29
C PRO A 230 5.44 -4.31 14.69
N LEU A 231 4.61 -5.22 15.16
CA LEU A 231 3.37 -4.89 15.85
C LEU A 231 3.59 -4.94 17.36
N GLU A 232 2.87 -4.09 18.06
CA GLU A 232 2.72 -4.12 19.51
C GLU A 232 1.25 -4.14 19.90
N SER A 233 0.98 -4.52 21.14
CA SER A 233 -0.35 -4.44 21.75
C SER A 233 -0.27 -3.63 23.04
N VAL A 234 -0.61 -2.35 22.96
CA VAL A 234 -0.61 -1.44 24.12
C VAL A 234 -2.05 -1.23 24.56
N THR A 235 -2.34 -1.53 25.83
CA THR A 235 -3.69 -1.40 26.43
C THR A 235 -4.82 -2.06 25.63
N GLY A 236 -4.51 -3.15 24.92
CA GLY A 236 -5.44 -3.91 24.08
C GLY A 236 -5.66 -3.33 22.67
N VAL A 237 -4.94 -2.27 22.30
CA VAL A 237 -4.89 -1.75 20.94
C VAL A 237 -3.66 -2.31 20.24
N ILE A 238 -3.87 -3.05 19.16
CA ILE A 238 -2.79 -3.54 18.30
C ILE A 238 -2.44 -2.43 17.30
N SER A 239 -1.16 -2.15 17.12
CA SER A 239 -0.69 -1.18 16.14
C SER A 239 0.73 -1.47 15.68
N PRO A 240 1.13 -1.04 14.47
CA PRO A 240 2.53 -1.03 14.06
C PRO A 240 3.33 -0.07 14.93
N VAL A 241 4.46 -0.53 15.46
CA VAL A 241 5.43 0.33 16.14
C VAL A 241 6.05 1.30 15.13
N ARG A 242 6.47 0.76 13.97
CA ARG A 242 6.99 1.53 12.85
C ARG A 242 6.74 0.84 11.52
N GLY A 243 6.17 1.57 10.56
CA GLY A 243 5.92 1.05 9.21
C GLY A 243 7.20 1.05 8.35
N ILE A 244 7.79 -0.12 8.13
CA ILE A 244 9.03 -0.25 7.36
C ILE A 244 8.94 -1.28 6.24
N THR A 245 9.73 -1.06 5.19
CA THR A 245 9.89 -2.01 4.09
C THR A 245 10.98 -3.04 4.42
N THR A 246 11.02 -4.12 3.65
CA THR A 246 12.08 -5.14 3.76
C THR A 246 13.41 -4.70 3.16
N ARG A 247 13.48 -3.55 2.46
CA ARG A 247 14.73 -3.04 1.89
C ARG A 247 15.72 -2.68 3.00
N THR A 248 16.82 -3.41 3.07
CA THR A 248 17.94 -3.17 3.99
C THR A 248 19.27 -3.02 3.27
N THR A 249 19.36 -3.46 2.01
CA THR A 249 20.59 -3.35 1.21
C THR A 249 20.32 -2.99 -0.26
N SER A 250 21.24 -2.22 -0.84
CA SER A 250 21.28 -1.89 -2.27
C SER A 250 22.70 -2.12 -2.81
N GLY A 251 22.82 -2.88 -3.89
CA GLY A 251 24.14 -3.25 -4.44
C GLY A 251 25.04 -4.01 -3.45
N GLY A 252 24.44 -4.69 -2.46
CA GLY A 252 25.15 -5.42 -1.40
C GLY A 252 25.64 -4.56 -0.23
N ALA A 253 25.43 -3.25 -0.25
CA ALA A 253 25.72 -2.35 0.87
C ALA A 253 24.45 -2.02 1.66
N ALA A 254 24.60 -1.72 2.96
CA ALA A 254 23.48 -1.27 3.78
C ALA A 254 22.84 -0.01 3.19
N ASP A 255 21.51 -0.01 3.08
CA ASP A 255 20.73 1.07 2.48
C ASP A 255 19.51 1.37 3.36
N THR A 256 19.35 2.63 3.73
CA THR A 256 18.24 3.13 4.54
C THR A 256 17.30 4.06 3.77
N THR A 257 17.59 4.35 2.49
CA THR A 257 16.79 5.27 1.64
C THR A 257 15.33 4.85 1.59
N TRP A 258 15.07 3.55 1.48
CA TRP A 258 13.72 2.99 1.33
C TRP A 258 13.17 2.37 2.61
N ARG A 259 13.83 2.57 3.76
CA ARG A 259 13.45 1.90 5.00
C ARG A 259 12.02 2.26 5.43
N GLU A 260 11.67 3.54 5.42
CA GLU A 260 10.32 3.97 5.80
C GLU A 260 9.33 3.60 4.69
N LEU A 261 8.22 2.96 5.06
CA LEU A 261 7.15 2.62 4.11
C LEU A 261 6.57 3.87 3.43
N THR A 262 6.49 4.99 4.14
CA THR A 262 5.98 6.25 3.57
C THR A 262 6.79 6.71 2.36
N THR A 263 8.10 6.44 2.30
CA THR A 263 8.95 6.83 1.15
C THR A 263 8.40 6.25 -0.15
N ILE A 264 8.12 4.94 -0.21
CA ILE A 264 7.59 4.32 -1.43
C ILE A 264 6.14 4.72 -1.70
N LEU A 265 5.33 4.91 -0.65
CA LEU A 265 3.94 5.36 -0.80
C LEU A 265 3.85 6.78 -1.37
N ILE A 266 4.77 7.67 -1.01
CA ILE A 266 4.88 9.02 -1.55
C ILE A 266 5.30 8.97 -3.03
N VAL A 267 6.30 8.15 -3.36
CA VAL A 267 6.74 7.94 -4.76
C VAL A 267 5.57 7.44 -5.63
N ASP A 268 4.82 6.46 -5.11
CA ASP A 268 3.66 5.86 -5.78
C ASP A 268 2.44 6.80 -5.86
N ASP A 269 2.41 7.89 -5.10
CA ASP A 269 1.39 8.93 -5.19
C ASP A 269 1.79 10.04 -6.19
N ILE A 270 3.06 10.45 -6.19
CA ILE A 270 3.56 11.55 -7.03
C ILE A 270 3.69 11.13 -8.49
N ILE A 271 4.36 10.01 -8.77
CA ILE A 271 4.68 9.61 -10.14
C ILE A 271 3.40 9.40 -10.98
N PRO A 272 2.38 8.66 -10.49
CA PRO A 272 1.13 8.51 -11.24
C PRO A 272 0.36 9.82 -11.38
N ALA A 273 0.38 10.70 -10.38
CA ALA A 273 -0.28 12.01 -10.46
C ALA A 273 0.33 12.88 -11.56
N VAL A 274 1.67 13.01 -11.59
CA VAL A 274 2.38 13.74 -12.65
C VAL A 274 2.12 13.11 -14.01
N ARG A 275 2.24 11.78 -14.12
CA ARG A 275 1.96 11.03 -15.36
C ARG A 275 0.55 11.29 -15.88
N SER A 276 -0.45 11.24 -15.01
CA SER A 276 -1.86 11.47 -15.35
C SER A 276 -2.12 12.93 -15.78
N ALA A 277 -1.56 13.89 -15.06
CA ALA A 277 -1.66 15.31 -15.40
C ALA A 277 -1.03 15.61 -16.77
N LEU A 278 0.14 15.05 -17.05
CA LEU A 278 0.80 15.22 -18.34
C LEU A 278 0.02 14.56 -19.48
N ARG A 279 -0.43 13.31 -19.27
CA ARG A 279 -1.22 12.58 -20.28
C ARG A 279 -2.51 13.31 -20.62
N SER A 280 -3.25 13.76 -19.61
CA SER A 280 -4.55 14.43 -19.82
C SER A 280 -4.42 15.76 -20.58
N LYS A 281 -3.39 16.56 -20.29
CA LYS A 281 -3.23 17.91 -20.86
C LYS A 281 -2.49 17.97 -22.19
N PHE A 282 -1.53 17.06 -22.41
CA PHE A 282 -0.63 17.14 -23.57
C PHE A 282 -0.86 16.05 -24.60
N THR A 283 -2.00 15.35 -24.53
CA THR A 283 -2.42 14.41 -25.59
C THR A 283 -2.43 15.12 -26.95
N ARG A 284 -1.72 14.55 -27.93
CA ARG A 284 -1.54 15.08 -29.31
C ARG A 284 -0.86 16.45 -29.40
N SER A 285 -0.13 16.87 -28.37
CA SER A 285 0.69 18.08 -28.41
C SER A 285 1.94 17.87 -29.28
N LYS A 286 2.36 18.92 -30.01
CA LYS A 286 3.65 18.93 -30.72
C LYS A 286 4.79 19.09 -29.72
N ASN A 287 5.98 18.56 -30.00
CA ASN A 287 7.17 18.80 -29.18
C ASN A 287 7.87 20.11 -29.59
N THR A 288 7.37 21.25 -29.12
CA THR A 288 7.93 22.59 -29.38
C THR A 288 8.50 23.19 -28.10
N VAL A 289 9.29 24.25 -28.20
CA VAL A 289 9.76 24.99 -27.02
C VAL A 289 8.58 25.42 -26.14
N GLN A 290 7.50 25.90 -26.75
CA GLN A 290 6.29 26.34 -26.04
C GLN A 290 5.60 25.19 -25.29
N SER A 291 5.42 24.03 -25.92
CA SER A 291 4.77 22.90 -25.25
C SER A 291 5.65 22.31 -24.14
N ARG A 292 6.97 22.29 -24.32
CA ARG A 292 7.92 21.90 -23.26
C ARG A 292 7.87 22.85 -22.06
N SER A 293 7.78 24.16 -22.30
CA SER A 293 7.56 25.13 -21.21
C SER A 293 6.24 24.88 -20.48
N ALA A 294 5.16 24.55 -21.20
CA ALA A 294 3.88 24.21 -20.60
C ALA A 294 3.93 22.89 -19.80
N ILE A 295 4.62 21.87 -20.30
CA ILE A 295 4.86 20.59 -19.59
C ILE A 295 5.61 20.86 -18.29
N ARG A 296 6.69 21.67 -18.34
CA ARG A 296 7.46 22.07 -17.16
C ARG A 296 6.57 22.74 -16.11
N SER A 297 5.78 23.74 -16.52
CA SER A 297 4.82 24.41 -15.63
C SER A 297 3.81 23.44 -15.04
N GLN A 298 3.35 22.45 -15.81
CA GLN A 298 2.41 21.46 -15.31
C GLN A 298 3.02 20.55 -14.26
N VAL A 299 4.27 20.11 -14.45
CA VAL A 299 4.98 19.31 -13.44
C VAL A 299 5.17 20.11 -12.16
N ILE A 300 5.61 21.37 -12.28
CA ILE A 300 5.74 22.29 -11.13
C ILE A 300 4.41 22.41 -10.39
N ILE A 301 3.28 22.59 -11.08
CA ILE A 301 1.96 22.65 -10.45
C ILE A 301 1.66 21.39 -9.62
N GLU A 302 1.98 20.20 -10.12
CA GLU A 302 1.75 18.98 -9.36
C GLU A 302 2.69 18.87 -8.15
N LEU A 303 3.97 19.24 -8.29
CA LEU A 303 4.92 19.24 -7.16
C LEU A 303 4.54 20.26 -6.08
N GLU A 304 4.12 21.47 -6.47
CA GLU A 304 3.63 22.51 -5.56
C GLU A 304 2.41 22.03 -4.76
N LYS A 305 1.47 21.30 -5.38
CA LYS A 305 0.34 20.70 -4.65
C LYS A 305 0.81 19.69 -3.61
N LYS A 306 1.83 18.88 -3.92
CA LYS A 306 2.37 17.87 -2.99
C LYS A 306 3.12 18.53 -1.85
N MET A 307 3.85 19.61 -2.12
CA MET A 307 4.53 20.40 -1.08
C MET A 307 3.52 21.12 -0.17
N ALA A 308 2.49 21.74 -0.75
CA ALA A 308 1.42 22.39 0.02
C ALA A 308 0.59 21.41 0.87
N ALA A 309 0.55 20.14 0.49
CA ALA A 309 -0.08 19.06 1.23
C ALA A 309 0.88 18.37 2.22
N GLU A 310 2.11 18.86 2.38
CA GLU A 310 3.14 18.27 3.25
C GLU A 310 3.48 16.81 2.90
N ILE A 311 3.30 16.42 1.65
CA ILE A 311 3.68 15.09 1.12
C ILE A 311 5.18 15.06 0.76
N ILE A 312 5.70 16.20 0.30
CA ILE A 312 7.13 16.42 0.05
C ILE A 312 7.59 17.67 0.79
N ASP A 313 8.84 17.67 1.23
CA ASP A 313 9.46 18.82 1.89
C ASP A 313 9.87 19.88 0.86
N SER A 314 10.41 19.43 -0.29
CA SER A 314 10.90 20.30 -1.35
C SER A 314 11.05 19.55 -2.68
N TYR A 315 11.26 20.29 -3.77
CA TYR A 315 11.62 19.74 -5.07
C TYR A 315 12.72 20.56 -5.75
N GLY A 316 13.53 19.89 -6.57
CA GLY A 316 14.65 20.48 -7.30
C GLY A 316 14.23 21.14 -8.61
N GLU A 317 15.20 21.44 -9.46
CA GLU A 317 14.91 21.98 -10.79
C GLU A 317 14.10 20.98 -11.64
N VAL A 318 13.05 21.48 -12.30
CA VAL A 318 12.31 20.73 -13.32
C VAL A 318 12.85 21.10 -14.70
N THR A 319 13.47 20.14 -15.39
CA THR A 319 13.99 20.31 -16.74
C THR A 319 13.05 19.62 -17.74
N VAL A 320 12.85 20.25 -18.90
CA VAL A 320 12.07 19.67 -20.00
C VAL A 320 12.77 19.94 -21.32
N THR A 321 13.30 18.89 -21.93
CA THR A 321 14.11 18.96 -23.15
C THR A 321 13.53 18.05 -24.24
N ALA A 322 13.93 18.29 -25.49
CA ALA A 322 13.74 17.27 -26.52
C ALA A 322 14.90 16.28 -26.39
N ASP A 323 14.62 15.01 -26.66
CA ASP A 323 15.68 14.02 -26.80
C ASP A 323 16.59 14.40 -27.99
N ALA A 324 17.89 14.18 -27.84
CA ALA A 324 18.89 14.58 -28.82
C ALA A 324 18.85 13.71 -30.08
N ASP A 325 18.48 12.44 -29.92
CA ASP A 325 18.47 11.44 -30.99
C ASP A 325 17.07 11.26 -31.59
N ASP A 326 16.01 11.50 -30.82
CA ASP A 326 14.61 11.49 -31.28
C ASP A 326 13.87 12.80 -30.94
N PRO A 327 13.72 13.75 -31.90
CA PRO A 327 13.04 15.02 -31.64
C PRO A 327 11.54 14.89 -31.34
N THR A 328 10.94 13.70 -31.50
CA THR A 328 9.56 13.43 -31.09
C THR A 328 9.42 13.10 -29.61
N VAL A 329 10.54 12.78 -28.94
CA VAL A 329 10.59 12.46 -27.51
C VAL A 329 10.83 13.73 -26.68
N CYS A 330 10.04 13.88 -25.62
CA CYS A 330 10.18 14.94 -24.64
C CYS A 330 10.66 14.33 -23.32
N LEU A 331 11.84 14.74 -22.88
CA LEU A 331 12.43 14.32 -21.62
C LEU A 331 11.99 15.30 -20.52
N VAL A 332 11.57 14.76 -19.38
CA VAL A 332 11.17 15.52 -18.21
C VAL A 332 11.94 14.96 -17.02
N GLU A 333 12.73 15.79 -16.36
CA GLU A 333 13.50 15.39 -15.18
C GLU A 333 13.19 16.34 -14.02
N PHE A 334 13.08 15.77 -12.83
CA PHE A 334 12.90 16.50 -11.59
C PHE A 334 13.32 15.61 -10.42
N SER A 335 13.65 16.23 -9.30
CA SER A 335 13.92 15.56 -8.02
C SER A 335 13.01 16.13 -6.93
N PHE A 336 12.78 15.35 -5.88
CA PHE A 336 12.05 15.81 -4.70
C PHE A 336 12.58 15.15 -3.43
N ALA A 337 12.40 15.83 -2.30
CA ALA A 337 12.66 15.31 -0.97
C ALA A 337 11.32 14.93 -0.32
N VAL A 338 11.20 13.68 0.13
CA VAL A 338 9.99 13.20 0.79
C VAL A 338 9.82 13.85 2.17
N ALA A 339 8.58 14.11 2.57
CA ALA A 339 8.30 14.50 3.94
C ALA A 339 8.40 13.25 4.84
N HIS A 340 9.28 13.30 5.84
CA HIS A 340 9.49 12.17 6.74
C HIS A 340 8.51 12.19 7.92
N GLY A 341 7.92 11.03 8.22
CA GLY A 341 7.10 10.85 9.40
C GLY A 341 7.92 11.03 10.70
N LEU A 342 7.29 11.66 11.70
CA LEU A 342 7.90 11.84 13.02
C LEU A 342 7.89 10.52 13.80
N ASN A 343 9.02 9.82 13.83
CA ASN A 343 9.14 8.52 14.48
C ASN A 343 9.59 8.59 15.94
N GLN A 344 10.44 9.57 16.30
CA GLN A 344 11.06 9.68 17.62
C GLN A 344 11.25 11.16 18.00
N ILE A 345 11.10 11.47 19.29
CA ILE A 345 11.42 12.78 19.87
C ILE A 345 12.41 12.54 21.02
N TYR A 346 13.63 13.06 20.88
CA TYR A 346 14.62 13.02 21.95
C TYR A 346 14.44 14.24 22.87
N LEU A 347 14.14 13.99 24.15
CA LEU A 347 14.04 15.03 25.17
C LEU A 347 15.27 14.98 26.08
N THR A 348 16.05 16.07 26.10
CA THR A 348 17.18 16.24 27.03
C THR A 348 16.83 17.36 28.01
N VAL A 349 16.80 17.05 29.31
CA VAL A 349 16.52 18.03 30.38
C VAL A 349 17.79 18.24 31.20
N HIS A 350 18.22 19.49 31.32
CA HIS A 350 19.31 19.88 32.23
C HIS A 350 18.72 20.56 33.46
N ILE A 351 18.98 20.01 34.64
CA ILE A 351 18.53 20.56 35.93
C ILE A 351 19.75 21.15 36.64
N THR A 352 19.65 22.43 36.99
CA THR A 352 20.60 23.11 37.88
C THR A 352 19.92 23.31 39.23
N VAL A 353 20.59 22.93 40.32
CA VAL A 353 20.15 23.15 41.69
C VAL A 353 20.76 24.43 42.24
#